data_AF-A0A379AQ50-F1
#
_entry.id   AF-A0A379AQ50-F1
#
_cell.length_a   1.000
_cell.length_b   1.000
_cell.length_c   1.000
_cell.angle_alpha   90.00
_cell.angle_beta   90.00
_cell.angle_gamma   90.00
#
_symmetry.space_group_name_H-M   'P 1'
#
loop_
_entity.id
_entity.type
_entity.pdbx_description
1 polymer ?
#
loop_
_entity_poly.entity_id
_entity_poly.type
_entity_poly.pdbx_seq_one_letter_code
_entity_poly.pdbx_strand_id
1 'polypeptide(L)'
;MKKITALLGLLFSPMLWAGNFGTEVMSEMIYSVYEECNQGKLGELSRILEIPKAQFCGCFISQIQNEFEHLGLEQKLNEGNMTIKQLENAMENIGEKSSEYCIDKLSPEK
;
A
#
# COMPACT_ATOMS: atom_id res chain seq x y z
N MET A 1 -25.65 30.72 -41.29
CA MET A 1 -24.28 30.40 -40.82
C MET A 1 -24.30 30.23 -39.31
N LYS A 2 -24.34 28.99 -38.80
CA LYS A 2 -24.35 28.67 -37.36
C LYS A 2 -23.86 27.22 -37.16
N LYS A 3 -22.60 26.86 -37.46
CA LYS A 3 -22.05 25.52 -37.16
C LYS A 3 -20.50 25.47 -37.17
N ILE A 4 -19.75 26.37 -36.51
CA ILE A 4 -18.29 26.19 -36.42
C ILE A 4 -17.67 26.64 -35.08
N THR A 5 -18.41 26.57 -33.96
CA THR A 5 -17.86 26.92 -32.63
C THR A 5 -17.83 25.77 -31.63
N ALA A 6 -18.14 24.54 -32.06
CA ALA A 6 -18.16 23.36 -31.18
C ALA A 6 -16.93 22.43 -31.31
N LEU A 7 -15.91 22.80 -32.10
CA LEU A 7 -14.84 21.87 -32.50
C LEU A 7 -13.47 22.10 -31.85
N LEU A 8 -13.30 23.14 -31.01
CA LEU A 8 -12.01 23.47 -30.40
C LEU A 8 -11.85 23.04 -28.93
N GLY A 9 -12.90 22.49 -28.31
CA GLY A 9 -12.86 22.02 -26.91
C GLY A 9 -12.38 20.58 -26.71
N LEU A 10 -12.15 19.82 -27.79
CA LEU A 10 -11.76 18.40 -27.72
C LEU A 10 -10.24 18.15 -27.80
N LEU A 11 -9.42 19.21 -27.89
CA LEU A 11 -7.97 19.08 -28.08
C LEU A 11 -7.13 19.20 -26.79
N PHE A 12 -7.75 19.23 -25.61
CA PHE A 12 -7.02 19.37 -24.33
C PHE A 12 -7.44 18.39 -23.24
N SER A 13 -7.66 17.12 -23.58
CA SER A 13 -7.77 16.06 -22.57
C SER A 13 -6.81 14.90 -22.84
N PRO A 14 -5.52 15.03 -22.48
CA PRO A 14 -4.69 13.87 -22.19
C PRO A 14 -4.85 13.54 -20.70
N MET A 15 -6.00 13.03 -20.27
CA MET A 15 -6.21 12.66 -18.87
C MET A 15 -7.11 11.45 -18.71
N LEU A 16 -6.83 10.32 -19.37
CA LEU A 16 -7.54 9.06 -19.06
C LEU A 16 -6.66 7.80 -19.25
N TRP A 17 -5.37 7.86 -18.91
CA TRP A 17 -4.50 6.66 -18.90
C TRP A 17 -3.56 6.59 -17.69
N ALA A 18 -3.96 7.18 -16.55
CA ALA A 18 -3.23 7.10 -15.28
C ALA A 18 -4.04 6.40 -14.16
N GLY A 19 -5.19 5.82 -14.48
CA GLY A 19 -6.22 5.49 -13.49
C GLY A 19 -6.33 4.03 -13.05
N ASN A 20 -5.38 3.14 -13.40
CA ASN A 20 -5.56 1.71 -13.09
C ASN A 20 -4.32 0.97 -12.57
N PHE A 21 -3.13 1.56 -12.64
CA PHE A 21 -1.91 0.89 -12.15
C PHE A 21 -1.77 1.02 -10.61
N GLY A 22 -2.28 2.10 -10.04
CA GLY A 22 -2.20 2.37 -8.61
C GLY A 22 -2.99 1.40 -7.73
N THR A 23 -4.28 1.18 -8.05
CA THR A 23 -5.15 0.32 -7.24
C THR A 23 -4.69 -1.14 -7.24
N GLU A 24 -3.86 -1.52 -8.23
CA GLU A 24 -3.25 -2.84 -8.36
C GLU A 24 -2.10 -3.00 -7.34
N VAL A 25 -1.11 -2.10 -7.38
CA VAL A 25 -0.35 -1.56 -6.23
C VAL A 25 -0.63 -2.13 -4.84
N MET A 26 -1.50 -1.39 -4.16
CA MET A 26 -1.89 -1.65 -2.78
C MET A 26 -2.59 -3.01 -2.63
N SER A 27 -3.44 -3.38 -3.58
CA SER A 27 -4.18 -4.65 -3.52
C SER A 27 -3.24 -5.86 -3.55
N GLU A 28 -2.28 -5.86 -4.49
CA GLU A 28 -1.28 -6.93 -4.61
C GLU A 28 -0.42 -7.03 -3.36
N MET A 29 0.05 -5.88 -2.85
CA MET A 29 0.83 -5.82 -1.62
C MET A 29 0.07 -6.43 -0.43
N ILE A 30 -1.19 -6.07 -0.23
CA ILE A 30 -2.01 -6.59 0.87
C ILE A 30 -2.27 -8.08 0.71
N TYR A 31 -2.50 -8.53 -0.51
CA TYR A 31 -2.62 -9.95 -0.80
C TYR A 31 -1.33 -10.71 -0.46
N SER A 32 -0.16 -10.21 -0.87
CA SER A 32 1.14 -10.81 -0.56
C SER A 32 1.40 -10.87 0.95
N VAL A 33 1.09 -9.80 1.69
CA VAL A 33 1.22 -9.79 3.16
C VAL A 33 0.27 -10.81 3.78
N TYR A 34 -0.97 -10.93 3.28
CA TYR A 34 -1.92 -11.94 3.75
C TYR A 34 -1.43 -13.37 3.50
N GLU A 35 -0.83 -13.65 2.34
CA GLU A 35 -0.22 -14.96 2.05
C GLU A 35 0.96 -15.25 2.97
N GLU A 36 1.89 -14.30 3.16
CA GLU A 36 3.03 -14.44 4.09
C GLU A 36 2.57 -14.65 5.53
N CYS A 37 1.46 -14.03 5.94
CA CYS A 37 0.85 -14.25 7.23
C CYS A 37 0.26 -15.66 7.41
N ASN A 38 -0.16 -16.29 6.32
CA ASN A 38 -0.76 -17.62 6.37
C ASN A 38 0.25 -18.75 6.20
N GLN A 39 1.22 -18.57 5.32
CA GLN A 39 2.11 -19.63 4.85
C GLN A 39 3.60 -19.26 4.96
N GLY A 40 3.92 -18.03 5.34
CA GLY A 40 5.29 -17.51 5.35
C GLY A 40 5.79 -17.10 6.73
N LYS A 41 6.85 -16.28 6.72
CA LYS A 41 7.63 -15.95 7.93
C LYS A 41 6.90 -14.99 8.86
N LEU A 42 6.02 -14.15 8.33
CA LEU A 42 5.19 -13.27 9.16
C LEU A 42 4.24 -14.07 10.06
N GLY A 43 3.72 -15.19 9.56
CA GLY A 43 2.92 -16.12 10.38
C GLY A 43 3.75 -16.75 11.50
N GLU A 44 4.99 -17.13 11.24
CA GLU A 44 5.92 -17.67 12.26
C GLU A 44 6.30 -16.63 13.31
N LEU A 45 6.50 -15.38 12.90
CA LEU A 45 6.82 -14.27 13.80
C LEU A 45 5.76 -14.11 14.90
N SER A 46 4.48 -14.24 14.56
CA SER A 46 3.40 -14.20 15.57
C SER A 46 3.56 -15.28 16.66
N ARG A 47 4.06 -16.47 16.30
CA ARG A 47 4.32 -17.54 17.27
C ARG A 47 5.49 -17.22 18.19
N ILE A 48 6.55 -16.63 17.66
CA ILE A 48 7.73 -16.24 18.43
C ILE A 48 7.39 -15.11 19.41
N LEU A 49 6.52 -14.19 18.99
CA LEU A 49 6.05 -13.07 19.80
C LEU A 49 4.95 -13.45 20.80
N GLU A 50 4.46 -14.70 20.75
CA GLU A 50 3.33 -15.19 21.55
C GLU A 50 2.03 -14.37 21.36
N ILE A 51 1.89 -13.70 20.21
CA ILE A 51 0.69 -12.94 19.83
C ILE A 51 -0.19 -13.83 18.95
N PRO A 52 -1.52 -13.89 19.16
CA PRO A 52 -2.41 -14.64 18.27
C PRO A 52 -2.22 -14.21 16.81
N LYS A 53 -1.91 -15.17 15.93
CA LYS A 53 -1.61 -14.92 14.49
C LYS A 53 -2.59 -13.98 13.82
N ALA A 54 -3.89 -14.21 14.01
CA ALA A 54 -4.94 -13.38 13.42
C ALA A 54 -4.90 -11.92 13.92
N GLN A 55 -4.58 -11.69 15.19
CA GLN A 55 -4.47 -10.34 15.76
C GLN A 55 -3.21 -9.63 15.23
N PHE A 56 -2.06 -10.31 15.23
CA PHE A 56 -0.82 -9.74 14.70
C PHE A 56 -0.97 -9.40 13.21
N CYS A 57 -1.41 -10.36 12.40
CA CYS A 57 -1.59 -10.17 10.96
C CYS A 57 -2.65 -9.12 10.62
N GLY A 58 -3.77 -9.10 11.34
CA GLY A 58 -4.81 -8.08 11.16
C GLY A 58 -4.29 -6.67 11.48
N CYS A 59 -3.53 -6.52 12.57
CA CYS A 59 -2.87 -5.27 12.92
C CYS A 59 -1.86 -4.86 11.83
N PHE A 60 -0.99 -5.78 11.44
CA PHE A 60 0.11 -5.52 10.51
C PHE A 60 -0.41 -5.07 9.15
N ILE A 61 -1.39 -5.79 8.58
CA ILE A 61 -2.06 -5.43 7.33
C ILE A 61 -2.68 -4.03 7.44
N SER A 62 -3.42 -3.77 8.53
CA SER A 62 -4.07 -2.47 8.72
C SER A 62 -3.07 -1.32 8.84
N GLN A 63 -1.92 -1.52 9.49
CA GLN A 63 -0.89 -0.50 9.61
C GLN A 63 -0.17 -0.26 8.28
N ILE A 64 0.15 -1.32 7.54
CA ILE A 64 0.72 -1.19 6.20
C ILE A 64 -0.21 -0.36 5.31
N GLN A 65 -1.51 -0.65 5.29
CA GLN A 65 -2.49 0.12 4.51
C GLN A 65 -2.48 1.59 4.93
N ASN A 66 -2.56 1.86 6.23
CA ASN A 66 -2.61 3.22 6.76
C ASN A 66 -1.35 4.03 6.40
N GLU A 67 -0.16 3.45 6.55
CA GLU A 67 1.10 4.12 6.20
C GLU A 67 1.26 4.32 4.69
N PHE A 68 0.85 3.34 3.89
CA PHE A 68 0.90 3.41 2.43
C PHE A 68 0.02 4.55 1.89
N GLU A 69 -1.21 4.66 2.42
CA GLU A 69 -2.16 5.74 2.11
C GLU A 69 -1.66 7.09 2.64
N HIS A 70 -1.21 7.14 3.90
CA HIS A 70 -0.71 8.36 4.54
C HIS A 70 0.46 8.99 3.77
N LEU A 71 1.38 8.15 3.29
CA LEU A 71 2.53 8.59 2.50
C LEU A 71 2.19 8.86 1.03
N GLY A 72 0.96 8.55 0.58
CA GLY A 72 0.51 8.73 -0.80
C GLY A 72 1.40 7.98 -1.80
N LEU A 73 1.88 6.79 -1.45
CA LEU A 73 2.86 6.05 -2.26
C LEU A 73 2.31 5.70 -3.63
N GLU A 74 1.04 5.31 -3.69
CA GLU A 74 0.34 5.01 -4.93
C GLU A 74 0.30 6.21 -5.89
N GLN A 75 -0.11 7.36 -5.36
CA GLN A 75 -0.17 8.59 -6.13
C GLN A 75 1.22 8.98 -6.65
N LYS A 76 2.23 8.92 -5.79
CA LYS A 76 3.61 9.25 -6.16
C LYS A 76 4.15 8.31 -7.25
N LEU A 77 3.80 7.03 -7.20
CA LEU A 77 4.16 6.06 -8.23
C LEU A 77 3.45 6.40 -9.56
N ASN A 78 2.14 6.64 -9.52
CA ASN A 78 1.34 6.94 -10.71
C ASN A 78 1.73 8.24 -11.40
N GLU A 79 2.16 9.25 -10.63
CA GLU A 79 2.65 10.53 -11.14
C GLU A 79 4.10 10.46 -11.67
N GLY A 80 4.78 9.33 -11.50
CA GLY A 80 6.21 9.19 -11.85
C GLY A 80 7.15 9.95 -10.90
N ASN A 81 6.64 10.42 -9.76
CA ASN A 81 7.39 11.10 -8.70
C ASN A 81 8.19 10.11 -7.82
N MET A 82 7.97 8.81 -8.01
CA MET A 82 8.64 7.73 -7.32
C MET A 82 8.96 6.60 -8.31
N THR A 83 10.15 6.04 -8.18
CA THR A 83 10.54 4.81 -8.90
C THR A 83 10.14 3.57 -8.12
N ILE A 84 10.03 2.42 -8.80
CA ILE A 84 9.76 1.12 -8.13
C ILE A 84 10.79 0.82 -7.03
N LYS A 85 12.07 1.11 -7.24
CA LYS A 85 13.10 0.91 -6.21
C LYS A 85 12.90 1.79 -4.97
N GLN A 86 12.42 3.02 -5.17
CA GLN A 86 12.08 3.89 -4.04
C GLN A 86 10.82 3.41 -3.31
N LEU A 87 9.86 2.83 -4.04
CA LEU A 87 8.69 2.20 -3.46
C LEU A 87 9.09 0.97 -2.62
N GLU A 88 9.94 0.08 -3.14
CA GLU A 88 10.47 -1.08 -2.41
C GLU A 88 11.13 -0.64 -1.09
N ASN A 89 12.03 0.34 -1.12
CA ASN A 89 12.66 0.88 0.08
C ASN A 89 11.63 1.51 1.05
N ALA A 90 10.62 2.21 0.54
CA ALA A 90 9.56 2.76 1.37
C ALA A 90 8.76 1.63 2.04
N MET A 91 8.49 0.56 1.31
CA MET A 91 7.79 -0.62 1.81
C MET A 91 8.56 -1.38 2.89
N GLU A 92 9.88 -1.50 2.76
CA GLU A 92 10.73 -2.08 3.83
C GLU A 92 10.57 -1.29 5.14
N ASN A 93 10.67 0.05 5.06
CA ASN A 93 10.51 0.92 6.23
C ASN A 93 9.08 0.85 6.81
N ILE A 94 8.06 0.79 5.96
CA ILE A 94 6.66 0.64 6.40
C ILE A 94 6.48 -0.72 7.11
N GLY A 95 7.05 -1.79 6.57
CA GLY A 95 6.98 -3.12 7.17
C GLY A 95 7.62 -3.16 8.56
N GLU A 96 8.80 -2.57 8.72
CA GLU A 96 9.47 -2.47 10.03
C GLU A 96 8.62 -1.71 11.05
N LYS A 97 8.19 -0.48 10.72
CA LYS A 97 7.34 0.34 11.59
C LYS A 97 6.01 -0.32 11.93
N SER A 98 5.38 -0.98 10.97
CA SER A 98 4.12 -1.69 11.17
C SER A 98 4.30 -2.86 12.13
N SER A 99 5.42 -3.57 12.04
CA SER A 99 5.76 -4.66 12.97
C SER A 99 5.97 -4.12 14.39
N GLU A 100 6.79 -3.08 14.54
CA GLU A 100 7.04 -2.43 15.84
C GLU A 100 5.74 -1.96 16.49
N TYR A 101 4.93 -1.19 15.75
CA TYR A 101 3.63 -0.72 16.23
C TYR A 101 2.73 -1.86 16.71
N CYS A 102 2.64 -2.94 15.93
CA CYS A 102 1.77 -4.05 16.26
C CYS A 102 2.27 -4.88 17.43
N ILE A 103 3.59 -5.00 17.60
CA ILE A 103 4.19 -5.60 18.80
C ILE A 103 3.85 -4.76 20.02
N ASP A 104 4.11 -3.45 20.00
CA ASP A 104 3.87 -2.56 21.14
C ASP A 104 2.39 -2.54 21.54
N LYS A 105 1.49 -2.55 20.54
CA LYS A 105 0.05 -2.51 20.77
C LYS A 105 -0.53 -3.82 21.31
N LEU A 106 0.05 -4.96 20.91
CA LEU A 106 -0.50 -6.30 21.20
C LEU A 106 0.28 -7.06 22.28
N SER A 107 1.49 -6.60 22.61
CA SER A 107 2.33 -7.15 23.69
C SER A 107 2.65 -6.06 24.72
N PRO A 108 1.65 -5.58 25.49
CA PRO A 108 1.84 -4.46 26.42
C PRO A 108 2.64 -4.83 27.70
N GLU A 109 3.26 -6.01 27.78
CA GLU A 109 3.98 -6.51 28.96
C GLU A 109 5.50 -6.71 28.76
N LYS A 110 6.17 -5.84 27.99
CA LYS A 110 7.62 -5.66 28.07
C LYS A 110 8.01 -4.25 28.47
#